data_AF-A0A8C8S6K5-F1
#
_entry.id   AF-A0A8C8S6K5-F1
#
_cell.length_a   1.000
_cell.length_b   1.000
_cell.length_c   1.000
_cell.angle_alpha   90.00
_cell.angle_beta   90.00
_cell.angle_gamma   90.00
#
_symmetry.space_group_name_H-M   'P 1'
#
loop_
_entity.id
_entity.type
_entity.pdbx_description
1 polymer ?
#
loop_
_entity_poly.entity_id
_entity_poly.type
_entity_poly.pdbx_seq_one_letter_code
_entity_poly.pdbx_strand_id
1 'polypeptide(L)'
;MEESARPGLRIREGDCAVLKRDEVFKAVAVMRRRKVIFEKQWFYLDNAIGHIYGTTFEVSSGGSLQPKKKMEETTTETKEAGTDNRNIVDDGKSQKLTHDDIKALKDQGIKGQEIVQQLIENSTTFRDKTEFAQDKYIKKKKKKYEAVITIVKPSTRILSTMYYAREPGKINHLRYDTLAQMLTLGNIRAGNKMIVMETCAGLILGAVMERMGGYGTIIQMYPGGGPVRAATSCFGFPESFFNSLYEFPLSKVNSLISGTFSSETLPSEPEDNVPVEEESNGSLDEKQTLVQETEEESSTEAVMESNETEEQEQETMDLTEDAKYKESKEKGNKENIREKQRKQQERRRKLVETAALLEEKNADGLIVASRFHPTPLLLSLLEFVAPSRPFVVYCQYKEPLLECYTKLRERGGVINLKLSETWLRNYQVLPDRSHPKLMMSGGGGYLLSGITVTIEKVQSDASSLEPQKTEEPTSKKRKLQELHC
;
A
#
# COMPACT_ATOMS: atom_id res chain seq x y z
N MET A 1 -8.09 17.27 38.63
CA MET A 1 -7.48 18.26 37.71
C MET A 1 -7.46 17.64 36.35
N GLU A 2 -8.41 18.03 35.50
CA GLU A 2 -8.52 17.56 34.13
C GLU A 2 -7.29 17.99 33.33
N GLU A 3 -6.56 17.01 32.83
CA GLU A 3 -5.44 17.20 31.92
C GLU A 3 -6.00 17.86 30.64
N SER A 4 -5.74 19.15 30.49
CA SER A 4 -6.17 19.97 29.36
C SER A 4 -5.92 19.24 28.04
N ALA A 5 -6.99 18.88 27.34
CA ALA A 5 -6.95 18.09 26.13
C ALA A 5 -6.06 18.77 25.08
N ARG A 6 -4.94 18.12 24.73
CA ARG A 6 -4.16 18.51 23.56
C ARG A 6 -5.10 18.50 22.33
N PRO A 7 -5.03 19.50 21.43
CA PRO A 7 -5.86 19.57 20.23
C PRO A 7 -5.37 18.56 19.19
N GLY A 8 -5.56 17.27 19.45
CA GLY A 8 -5.24 16.17 18.54
C GLY A 8 -6.51 15.60 17.89
N LEU A 9 -6.44 15.21 16.62
CA LEU A 9 -7.51 14.42 16.00
C LEU A 9 -7.72 13.12 16.81
N ARG A 10 -8.98 12.86 17.15
CA ARG A 10 -9.41 11.68 17.88
C ARG A 10 -9.85 10.59 16.91
N ILE A 11 -9.61 9.34 17.31
CA ILE A 11 -10.06 8.12 16.63
C ILE A 11 -11.58 8.04 16.77
N ARG A 12 -12.27 7.81 15.65
CA ARG A 12 -13.72 7.66 15.58
C ARG A 12 -14.09 6.32 14.94
N GLU A 13 -15.32 5.90 15.19
CA GLU A 13 -15.92 4.79 14.45
C GLU A 13 -16.09 5.18 12.98
N GLY A 14 -15.82 4.24 12.08
CA GLY A 14 -15.77 4.46 10.63
C GLY A 14 -14.42 4.96 10.10
N ASP A 15 -13.52 5.45 10.96
CA ASP A 15 -12.22 5.94 10.51
C ASP A 15 -11.37 4.82 9.89
N CYS A 16 -10.59 5.19 8.88
CA CYS A 16 -9.43 4.41 8.48
C CYS A 16 -8.25 4.73 9.42
N ALA A 17 -7.63 3.70 9.98
CA ALA A 17 -6.50 3.83 10.91
C ALA A 17 -5.37 2.87 10.53
N VAL A 18 -4.16 3.12 11.02
CA VAL A 18 -3.04 2.19 10.87
C VAL A 18 -2.55 1.76 12.25
N LEU A 19 -2.50 0.45 12.44
CA LEU A 19 -1.90 -0.18 13.61
C LEU A 19 -0.38 -0.23 13.42
N LYS A 20 0.36 0.13 14.45
CA LYS A 20 1.82 0.08 14.49
C LYS A 20 2.29 -0.75 15.69
N ARG A 21 3.16 -1.73 15.45
CA ARG A 21 3.95 -2.41 16.49
C ARG A 21 5.39 -2.46 16.02
N ASP A 22 6.29 -1.83 16.76
CA ASP A 22 7.66 -1.55 16.33
C ASP A 22 7.70 -0.87 14.93
N GLU A 23 8.20 -1.57 13.93
CA GLU A 23 8.31 -1.12 12.53
C GLU A 23 7.26 -1.78 11.62
N VAL A 24 6.36 -2.58 12.19
CA VAL A 24 5.30 -3.29 11.45
C VAL A 24 4.03 -2.46 11.46
N PHE A 25 3.39 -2.35 10.29
CA PHE A 25 2.18 -1.57 10.07
C PHE A 25 1.06 -2.42 9.48
N LYS A 26 -0.19 -2.14 9.87
CA LYS A 26 -1.39 -2.72 9.26
C LYS A 26 -2.54 -1.73 9.24
N ALA A 27 -3.05 -1.39 8.05
CA ALA A 27 -4.24 -0.56 7.89
C ALA A 27 -5.50 -1.36 8.26
N VAL A 28 -6.43 -0.69 8.94
CA VAL A 28 -7.70 -1.25 9.42
C VAL A 28 -8.80 -0.18 9.40
N ALA A 29 -10.05 -0.60 9.20
CA ALA A 29 -11.21 0.24 9.46
C ALA A 29 -11.61 0.09 10.93
N VAL A 30 -11.83 1.21 11.61
CA VAL A 30 -12.24 1.27 13.02
C VAL A 30 -13.73 0.99 13.09
N MET A 31 -14.10 -0.20 13.55
CA MET A 31 -15.49 -0.64 13.69
C MET A 31 -15.67 -1.26 15.07
N ARG A 32 -16.79 -0.96 15.73
CA ARG A 32 -17.16 -1.62 16.99
C ARG A 32 -17.40 -3.11 16.80
N ARG A 33 -17.09 -3.90 17.83
CA ARG A 33 -17.34 -5.35 17.88
C ARG A 33 -16.73 -6.14 16.72
N ARG A 34 -15.75 -5.56 16.00
CA ARG A 34 -15.01 -6.24 14.94
C ARG A 34 -13.69 -6.77 15.47
N LYS A 35 -13.51 -8.08 15.37
CA LYS A 35 -12.25 -8.74 15.73
C LYS A 35 -11.17 -8.39 14.69
N VAL A 36 -10.05 -7.86 15.14
CA VAL A 36 -8.88 -7.53 14.32
C VAL A 36 -7.71 -8.40 14.74
N ILE A 37 -7.01 -8.98 13.76
CA ILE A 37 -5.79 -9.76 14.00
C ILE A 37 -4.56 -8.94 13.58
N PHE A 38 -3.58 -8.78 14.45
CA PHE A 38 -2.32 -8.09 14.16
C PHE A 38 -1.18 -8.71 14.99
N GLU A 39 -0.05 -9.03 14.34
CA GLU A 39 1.15 -9.61 14.98
C GLU A 39 0.83 -10.79 15.93
N LYS A 40 0.05 -11.76 15.42
CA LYS A 40 -0.38 -13.00 16.12
C LYS A 40 -1.30 -12.79 17.32
N GLN A 41 -1.90 -11.61 17.46
CA GLN A 41 -2.88 -11.31 18.50
C GLN A 41 -4.18 -10.84 17.89
N TRP A 42 -5.28 -11.13 18.59
CA TRP A 42 -6.60 -10.62 18.23
C TRP A 42 -7.07 -9.63 19.29
N PHE A 43 -7.80 -8.59 18.86
CA PHE A 43 -8.39 -7.60 19.74
C PHE A 43 -9.53 -6.83 19.06
N TYR A 44 -10.26 -6.06 19.86
CA TYR A 44 -11.32 -5.15 19.46
C TYR A 44 -10.85 -3.69 19.56
N LEU A 45 -11.27 -2.86 18.61
CA LEU A 45 -10.90 -1.43 18.56
C LEU A 45 -11.82 -0.52 19.36
N ASP A 46 -12.87 -1.07 19.98
CA ASP A 46 -13.90 -0.35 20.72
C ASP A 46 -13.31 0.64 21.74
N ASN A 47 -12.34 0.20 22.53
CA ASN A 47 -11.70 1.02 23.57
C ASN A 47 -10.69 2.05 23.04
N ALA A 48 -10.35 2.01 21.75
CA ALA A 48 -9.51 3.02 21.12
C ALA A 48 -10.30 4.26 20.68
N ILE A 49 -11.62 4.13 20.49
CA ILE A 49 -12.48 5.23 20.05
C ILE A 49 -12.48 6.34 21.10
N GLY A 50 -12.35 7.58 20.65
CA GLY A 50 -12.27 8.77 21.49
C GLY A 50 -10.86 9.15 21.93
N HIS A 51 -9.88 8.25 21.81
CA HIS A 51 -8.47 8.58 22.07
C HIS A 51 -7.83 9.32 20.89
N ILE A 52 -6.76 10.07 21.14
CA ILE A 52 -6.01 10.77 20.08
C ILE A 52 -5.19 9.79 19.25
N TYR A 53 -5.03 10.06 17.95
CA TYR A 53 -4.07 9.31 17.15
C TYR A 53 -2.65 9.46 17.71
N GLY A 54 -1.88 8.37 17.69
CA GLY A 54 -0.59 8.25 18.36
C GLY A 54 -0.70 7.66 19.77
N THR A 55 -1.91 7.45 20.30
CA THR A 55 -2.09 6.72 21.58
C THR A 55 -1.62 5.28 21.44
N THR A 56 -0.97 4.81 22.50
CA THR A 56 -0.43 3.46 22.61
C THR A 56 -1.29 2.63 23.56
N PHE A 57 -1.51 1.38 23.21
CA PHE A 57 -2.38 0.44 23.89
C PHE A 57 -1.68 -0.88 24.16
N GLU A 58 -2.08 -1.53 25.24
CA GLU A 58 -1.76 -2.93 25.53
C GLU A 58 -3.01 -3.78 25.32
N VAL A 59 -2.82 -4.99 24.81
CA VAL A 59 -3.88 -5.97 24.64
C VAL A 59 -4.06 -6.72 25.94
N SER A 60 -5.23 -6.61 26.59
CA SER A 60 -5.57 -7.37 27.79
C SER A 60 -6.11 -8.76 27.47
N SER A 61 -6.26 -9.59 28.51
CA SER A 61 -7.06 -10.82 28.44
C SER A 61 -8.46 -10.50 27.88
N GLY A 62 -8.93 -11.33 26.95
CA GLY A 62 -10.19 -11.11 26.23
C GLY A 62 -10.12 -10.15 25.03
N GLY A 63 -8.92 -9.69 24.63
CA GLY A 63 -8.75 -8.90 23.39
C GLY A 63 -9.24 -7.46 23.50
N SER A 64 -9.39 -6.92 24.71
CA SER A 64 -9.69 -5.50 24.91
C SER A 64 -8.39 -4.67 24.87
N LEU A 65 -8.45 -3.47 24.29
CA LEU A 65 -7.34 -2.53 24.32
C LEU A 65 -7.41 -1.66 25.57
N GLN A 66 -6.26 -1.48 26.23
CA GLN A 66 -6.11 -0.60 27.39
C GLN A 66 -5.04 0.45 27.10
N PRO A 67 -5.32 1.76 27.23
CA PRO A 67 -4.33 2.81 27.01
C PRO A 67 -3.14 2.65 27.95
N LYS A 68 -1.93 2.62 27.40
CA LYS A 68 -0.70 2.56 28.19
C LYS A 68 -0.42 3.95 28.74
N LYS A 69 -0.50 4.12 30.07
CA LYS A 69 0.01 5.32 30.73
C LYS A 69 1.53 5.36 30.59
N LYS A 70 2.09 6.54 30.34
CA LYS A 70 3.55 6.71 30.42
C LYS A 70 3.97 6.41 31.86
N MET A 71 4.69 5.31 32.07
CA MET A 71 5.45 5.15 33.31
C MET A 71 6.64 6.09 33.21
N GLU A 72 6.81 6.94 34.22
CA GLU A 72 8.10 7.57 34.47
C GLU A 72 9.11 6.46 34.71
N GLU A 73 10.24 6.50 34.01
CA GLU A 73 11.34 5.58 34.28
C GLU A 73 11.87 5.91 35.67
N THR A 74 11.49 5.11 36.67
CA THR A 74 12.05 5.17 38.01
C THR A 74 13.53 4.83 37.89
N THR A 75 14.35 5.88 37.83
CA THR A 75 15.81 5.83 37.74
C THR A 75 16.39 5.64 39.13
N THR A 76 16.05 4.54 39.79
CA THR A 76 16.60 4.23 41.12
C THR A 76 16.78 2.74 41.27
N GLU A 77 17.87 2.22 40.73
CA GLU A 77 18.56 1.04 41.24
C GLU A 77 19.96 1.02 40.60
N THR A 78 20.99 0.91 41.43
CA THR A 78 22.39 0.71 41.01
C THR A 78 22.45 -0.52 40.10
N LYS A 79 22.57 -0.31 38.79
CA LYS A 79 22.65 -1.39 37.81
C LYS A 79 24.03 -2.02 37.88
N GLU A 80 24.16 -3.12 38.61
CA GLU A 80 25.36 -3.98 38.53
C GLU A 80 25.49 -4.54 37.11
N ALA A 81 26.64 -4.31 36.47
CA ALA A 81 26.94 -4.78 35.13
C ALA A 81 28.42 -5.18 35.01
N GLY A 82 28.70 -6.21 34.21
CA GLY A 82 30.06 -6.64 33.89
C GLY A 82 30.75 -5.75 32.83
N THR A 83 32.06 -5.90 32.67
CA THR A 83 32.85 -5.14 31.68
C THR A 83 33.13 -5.92 30.40
N ASP A 84 33.13 -7.26 30.47
CA ASP A 84 33.45 -8.13 29.35
C ASP A 84 32.71 -9.47 29.45
N ASN A 85 32.81 -10.26 28.39
CA ASN A 85 32.19 -11.57 28.28
C ASN A 85 33.20 -12.73 28.44
N ARG A 86 34.42 -12.49 28.98
CA ARG A 86 35.50 -13.49 28.97
C ARG A 86 35.17 -14.76 29.75
N ASN A 87 34.31 -14.64 30.76
CA ASN A 87 33.87 -15.75 31.63
C ASN A 87 32.42 -16.17 31.36
N ILE A 88 31.75 -15.59 30.36
CA ILE A 88 30.37 -15.98 30.01
C ILE A 88 30.45 -17.18 29.07
N VAL A 89 29.89 -18.31 29.52
CA VAL A 89 29.84 -19.56 28.75
C VAL A 89 28.41 -19.82 28.28
N ASP A 90 28.24 -20.21 27.02
CA ASP A 90 26.94 -20.64 26.48
C ASP A 90 26.68 -22.11 26.84
N ASP A 91 26.27 -22.34 28.08
CA ASP A 91 26.01 -23.66 28.66
C ASP A 91 24.61 -24.20 28.34
N GLY A 92 23.76 -23.40 27.69
CA GLY A 92 22.34 -23.69 27.46
C GLY A 92 21.47 -23.72 28.73
N LYS A 93 22.04 -23.42 29.90
CA LYS A 93 21.39 -23.52 31.23
C LYS A 93 21.32 -22.17 31.96
N SER A 94 21.73 -21.10 31.29
CA SER A 94 21.72 -19.74 31.82
C SER A 94 20.33 -19.20 32.21
N GLN A 95 19.26 -19.71 31.60
CA GLN A 95 17.87 -19.38 31.96
C GLN A 95 17.29 -20.51 32.79
N LYS A 96 16.87 -20.21 34.03
CA LYS A 96 16.32 -21.20 34.97
C LYS A 96 14.86 -21.55 34.71
N LEU A 97 14.11 -20.69 34.02
CA LEU A 97 12.73 -20.97 33.61
C LEU A 97 12.68 -21.78 32.33
N THR A 98 11.89 -22.85 32.33
CA THR A 98 11.67 -23.68 31.15
C THR A 98 10.69 -23.04 30.17
N HIS A 99 10.57 -23.63 28.97
CA HIS A 99 9.55 -23.21 28.01
C HIS A 99 8.13 -23.33 28.57
N ASP A 100 7.85 -24.41 29.30
CA ASP A 100 6.52 -24.70 29.84
C ASP A 100 6.16 -23.76 30.98
N ASP A 101 7.13 -23.38 31.83
CA ASP A 101 6.94 -22.33 32.84
C ASP A 101 6.54 -21.00 32.18
N ILE A 102 7.23 -20.61 31.12
CA ILE A 102 6.93 -19.37 30.37
C ILE A 102 5.55 -19.43 29.73
N LYS A 103 5.11 -20.60 29.27
CA LYS A 103 3.75 -20.81 28.75
C LYS A 103 2.72 -20.68 29.88
N ALA A 104 2.96 -21.32 31.02
CA ALA A 104 2.10 -21.21 32.19
C ALA A 104 1.92 -19.76 32.65
N LEU A 105 3.00 -18.95 32.68
CA LEU A 105 2.91 -17.52 33.02
C LEU A 105 1.99 -16.75 32.05
N LYS A 106 2.03 -17.09 30.75
CA LYS A 106 1.13 -16.48 29.75
C LYS A 106 -0.31 -16.94 29.91
N ASP A 107 -0.51 -18.23 30.15
CA ASP A 107 -1.84 -18.83 30.29
C ASP A 107 -2.54 -18.33 31.57
N GLN A 108 -1.77 -17.99 32.62
CA GLN A 108 -2.24 -17.29 33.82
C GLN A 108 -2.61 -15.81 33.57
N GLY A 109 -2.35 -15.26 32.38
CA GLY A 109 -2.66 -13.88 32.03
C GLY A 109 -1.72 -12.84 32.69
N ILE A 110 -0.53 -13.26 33.12
CA ILE A 110 0.47 -12.35 33.70
C ILE A 110 0.89 -11.30 32.67
N LYS A 111 1.06 -10.05 33.12
CA LYS A 111 1.46 -8.93 32.26
C LYS A 111 2.84 -9.19 31.64
N GLY A 112 3.01 -8.76 30.40
CA GLY A 112 4.27 -8.92 29.66
C GLY A 112 5.49 -8.34 30.38
N GLN A 113 5.32 -7.21 31.08
CA GLN A 113 6.37 -6.57 31.89
C GLN A 113 6.88 -7.50 33.01
N GLU A 114 5.97 -8.17 33.71
CA GLU A 114 6.29 -9.08 34.81
C GLU A 114 7.02 -10.33 34.28
N ILE A 115 6.60 -10.86 33.12
CA ILE A 115 7.31 -11.96 32.46
C ILE A 115 8.74 -11.53 32.10
N VAL A 116 8.96 -10.30 31.66
CA VAL A 116 10.31 -9.78 31.37
C VAL A 116 11.14 -9.72 32.65
N GLN A 117 10.57 -9.24 33.76
CA GLN A 117 11.24 -9.15 35.04
C GLN A 117 11.64 -10.53 35.58
N GLN A 118 10.73 -11.50 35.58
CA GLN A 118 11.04 -12.88 36.00
C GLN A 118 12.11 -13.53 35.12
N LEU A 119 12.12 -13.24 33.81
CA LEU A 119 13.17 -13.72 32.90
C LEU A 119 14.54 -13.08 33.14
N ILE A 120 14.59 -11.89 33.73
CA ILE A 120 15.82 -11.22 34.15
C ILE A 120 16.33 -11.87 35.44
N GLU A 121 15.47 -11.99 36.44
CA GLU A 121 15.80 -12.58 37.75
C GLU A 121 16.26 -14.04 37.65
N ASN A 122 15.68 -14.80 36.72
CA ASN A 122 16.03 -16.19 36.48
C ASN A 122 17.18 -16.40 35.47
N SER A 123 17.82 -15.32 35.01
CA SER A 123 18.98 -15.40 34.12
C SER A 123 20.27 -15.29 34.94
N THR A 124 21.00 -16.40 35.10
CA THR A 124 22.26 -16.44 35.86
C THR A 124 23.32 -15.48 35.30
N THR A 125 23.35 -15.29 33.98
CA THR A 125 24.33 -14.45 33.28
C THR A 125 23.91 -12.99 33.12
N PHE A 126 22.75 -12.56 33.65
CA PHE A 126 22.27 -11.20 33.36
C PHE A 126 23.13 -10.11 34.00
N ARG A 127 23.48 -10.27 35.28
CA ARG A 127 24.35 -9.34 36.01
C ARG A 127 25.78 -9.27 35.45
N ASP A 128 26.28 -10.39 34.90
CA ASP A 128 27.64 -10.48 34.36
C ASP A 128 27.75 -9.86 32.95
N LYS A 129 26.61 -9.57 32.30
CA LYS A 129 26.60 -8.88 31.01
C LYS A 129 26.97 -7.41 31.16
N THR A 130 27.54 -6.87 30.09
CA THR A 130 27.71 -5.42 29.95
C THR A 130 26.38 -4.71 29.92
N GLU A 131 26.35 -3.43 30.30
CA GLU A 131 25.14 -2.60 30.29
C GLU A 131 24.45 -2.64 28.91
N PHE A 132 25.21 -2.52 27.82
CA PHE A 132 24.66 -2.60 26.47
C PHE A 132 24.06 -3.97 26.14
N ALA A 133 24.62 -5.06 26.67
CA ALA A 133 24.09 -6.40 26.50
C ALA A 133 22.84 -6.64 27.36
N GLN A 134 22.77 -6.06 28.56
CA GLN A 134 21.58 -6.04 29.40
C GLN A 134 20.44 -5.29 28.70
N ASP A 135 20.67 -4.06 28.22
CA ASP A 135 19.71 -3.27 27.43
C ASP A 135 19.20 -4.04 26.21
N LYS A 136 20.12 -4.66 25.46
CA LYS A 136 19.79 -5.45 24.27
C LYS A 136 18.94 -6.67 24.62
N TYR A 137 19.22 -7.32 25.75
CA TYR A 137 18.43 -8.43 26.28
C TYR A 137 17.02 -7.97 26.65
N ILE A 138 16.90 -6.91 27.47
CA ILE A 138 15.61 -6.34 27.88
C ILE A 138 14.78 -5.96 26.65
N LYS A 139 15.36 -5.21 25.70
CA LYS A 139 14.68 -4.80 24.46
C LYS A 139 14.15 -6.00 23.66
N LYS A 140 14.93 -7.09 23.56
CA LYS A 140 14.51 -8.34 22.89
C LYS A 140 13.33 -8.99 23.62
N LYS A 141 13.33 -8.99 24.95
CA LYS A 141 12.24 -9.57 25.76
C LYS A 141 10.99 -8.70 25.71
N LYS A 142 11.10 -7.39 25.92
CA LYS A 142 9.98 -6.44 25.78
C LYS A 142 9.30 -6.55 24.42
N LYS A 143 10.05 -6.58 23.31
CA LYS A 143 9.49 -6.78 21.96
C LYS A 143 8.61 -8.04 21.84
N LYS A 144 9.00 -9.13 22.52
CA LYS A 144 8.30 -10.42 22.46
C LYS A 144 7.07 -10.48 23.39
N TYR A 145 7.19 -9.96 24.62
CA TYR A 145 6.19 -10.15 25.68
C TYR A 145 5.33 -8.90 25.94
N GLU A 146 5.87 -7.69 25.74
CA GLU A 146 5.07 -6.45 25.78
C GLU A 146 4.44 -6.20 24.41
N ALA A 147 3.18 -6.62 24.28
CA ALA A 147 2.37 -6.40 23.08
C ALA A 147 1.81 -4.96 23.04
N VAL A 148 2.68 -4.03 22.68
CA VAL A 148 2.37 -2.61 22.64
C VAL A 148 2.00 -2.19 21.22
N ILE A 149 0.77 -1.67 21.05
CA ILE A 149 0.21 -1.27 19.75
C ILE A 149 -0.05 0.23 19.78
N THR A 150 0.41 0.95 18.76
CA THR A 150 0.10 2.37 18.58
C THR A 150 -0.85 2.53 17.41
N ILE A 151 -1.93 3.28 17.58
CA ILE A 151 -2.89 3.56 16.50
C ILE A 151 -2.56 4.92 15.92
N VAL A 152 -2.17 4.97 14.65
CA VAL A 152 -1.72 6.19 13.97
C VAL A 152 -2.64 6.54 12.79
N LYS A 153 -2.71 7.83 12.46
CA LYS A 153 -3.50 8.31 11.33
C LYS A 153 -2.86 7.86 10.02
N PRO A 154 -3.65 7.41 9.02
CA PRO A 154 -3.12 7.13 7.70
C PRO A 154 -2.45 8.37 7.09
N SER A 155 -1.39 8.14 6.33
CA SER A 155 -0.72 9.15 5.51
C SER A 155 0.09 8.46 4.43
N THR A 156 0.48 9.18 3.37
CA THR A 156 1.38 8.65 2.33
C THR A 156 2.61 8.03 2.94
N ARG A 157 3.22 8.69 3.93
CA ARG A 157 4.42 8.18 4.63
C ARG A 157 4.18 6.81 5.23
N ILE A 158 3.10 6.64 5.99
CA ILE A 158 2.83 5.40 6.73
C ILE A 158 2.38 4.29 5.78
N LEU A 159 1.47 4.60 4.84
CA LEU A 159 0.93 3.61 3.91
C LEU A 159 1.98 3.13 2.92
N SER A 160 2.83 4.02 2.39
CA SER A 160 3.91 3.58 1.48
C SER A 160 4.98 2.74 2.20
N THR A 161 5.34 3.09 3.44
CA THR A 161 6.19 2.22 4.27
C THR A 161 5.52 0.86 4.53
N MET A 162 4.24 0.85 4.87
CA MET A 162 3.47 -0.37 5.11
C MET A 162 3.44 -1.29 3.87
N TYR A 163 3.04 -0.76 2.71
CA TYR A 163 2.94 -1.56 1.49
C TYR A 163 4.31 -2.09 1.06
N TYR A 164 5.38 -1.29 1.14
CA TYR A 164 6.72 -1.77 0.79
C TYR A 164 7.20 -2.90 1.72
N ALA A 165 6.86 -2.83 3.01
CA ALA A 165 7.27 -3.85 3.97
C ALA A 165 6.40 -5.12 3.93
N ARG A 166 5.10 -4.99 3.67
CA ARG A 166 4.11 -6.07 3.81
C ARG A 166 3.68 -6.68 2.48
N GLU A 167 3.57 -5.87 1.44
CA GLU A 167 2.98 -6.24 0.14
C GLU A 167 3.76 -5.59 -1.03
N PRO A 168 5.09 -5.69 -1.09
CA PRO A 168 5.88 -4.94 -2.08
C PRO A 168 5.52 -5.30 -3.53
N GLY A 169 5.12 -6.54 -3.80
CA GLY A 169 4.67 -6.98 -5.11
C GLY A 169 3.43 -6.22 -5.62
N LYS A 170 2.49 -5.84 -4.74
CA LYS A 170 1.29 -5.08 -5.11
C LYS A 170 1.57 -3.65 -5.58
N ILE A 171 2.77 -3.14 -5.28
CA ILE A 171 3.21 -1.80 -5.65
C ILE A 171 4.45 -1.80 -6.53
N ASN A 172 4.71 -2.92 -7.24
CA ASN A 172 5.86 -3.08 -8.14
C ASN A 172 7.19 -2.76 -7.46
N HIS A 173 7.32 -3.10 -6.17
CA HIS A 173 8.49 -2.81 -5.32
C HIS A 173 8.86 -1.31 -5.23
N LEU A 174 7.90 -0.41 -5.43
CA LEU A 174 8.10 1.04 -5.28
C LEU A 174 8.39 1.38 -3.82
N ARG A 175 9.62 1.80 -3.51
CA ARG A 175 9.96 2.24 -2.16
C ARG A 175 9.44 3.64 -1.89
N TYR A 176 9.17 3.93 -0.62
CA TYR A 176 8.52 5.16 -0.16
C TYR A 176 9.34 6.44 -0.42
N ASP A 177 10.68 6.38 -0.44
CA ASP A 177 11.55 7.47 -0.87
C ASP A 177 11.44 7.73 -2.38
N THR A 178 11.37 6.67 -3.20
CA THR A 178 11.12 6.78 -4.65
C THR A 178 9.78 7.44 -4.92
N LEU A 179 8.71 7.04 -4.20
CA LEU A 179 7.41 7.69 -4.28
C LEU A 179 7.49 9.18 -3.91
N ALA A 180 8.24 9.54 -2.86
CA ALA A 180 8.43 10.93 -2.48
C ALA A 180 9.13 11.75 -3.59
N GLN A 181 10.12 11.16 -4.27
CA GLN A 181 10.74 11.79 -5.44
C GLN A 181 9.75 11.96 -6.58
N MET A 182 8.90 10.98 -6.88
CA MET A 182 7.88 11.10 -7.92
C MET A 182 6.92 12.27 -7.67
N LEU A 183 6.43 12.42 -6.45
CA LEU A 183 5.53 13.51 -6.08
C LEU A 183 6.22 14.89 -6.19
N THR A 184 7.53 14.93 -5.95
CA THR A 184 8.32 16.17 -6.00
C THR A 184 8.69 16.54 -7.43
N LEU A 185 9.25 15.59 -8.19
CA LEU A 185 9.61 15.76 -9.60
C LEU A 185 8.38 16.02 -10.48
N GLY A 186 7.24 15.42 -10.14
CA GLY A 186 5.95 15.68 -10.78
C GLY A 186 5.29 16.98 -10.34
N ASN A 187 5.89 17.73 -9.41
CA ASN A 187 5.38 19.00 -8.89
C ASN A 187 3.90 18.92 -8.44
N ILE A 188 3.57 17.84 -7.71
CA ILE A 188 2.20 17.57 -7.29
C ILE A 188 1.79 18.56 -6.19
N ARG A 189 0.73 19.31 -6.47
CA ARG A 189 0.18 20.35 -5.59
C ARG A 189 -1.28 20.64 -5.92
N ALA A 190 -1.96 21.30 -4.98
CA ALA A 190 -3.33 21.78 -5.14
C ALA A 190 -3.50 22.62 -6.42
N GLY A 191 -4.59 22.38 -7.15
CA GLY A 191 -4.97 23.12 -8.35
C GLY A 191 -4.49 22.52 -9.67
N ASN A 192 -3.56 21.56 -9.66
CA ASN A 192 -3.10 20.90 -10.89
C ASN A 192 -4.22 20.05 -11.55
N LYS A 193 -4.18 19.91 -12.88
CA LYS A 193 -4.85 18.84 -13.63
C LYS A 193 -3.87 17.70 -13.90
N MET A 194 -3.92 16.61 -13.14
CA MET A 194 -2.95 15.50 -13.21
C MET A 194 -3.49 14.29 -13.97
N ILE A 195 -2.64 13.66 -14.78
CA ILE A 195 -2.91 12.33 -15.34
C ILE A 195 -2.07 11.30 -14.56
N VAL A 196 -2.72 10.22 -14.11
CA VAL A 196 -2.07 9.14 -13.35
C VAL A 196 -2.39 7.79 -14.00
N MET A 197 -1.37 7.07 -14.45
CA MET A 197 -1.47 5.67 -14.85
C MET A 197 -0.76 4.80 -13.82
N GLU A 198 -1.52 4.04 -13.03
CA GLU A 198 -0.93 3.16 -12.02
C GLU A 198 -1.53 1.75 -11.98
N THR A 199 -0.71 0.81 -11.53
CA THR A 199 -1.17 -0.51 -11.05
C THR A 199 -0.55 -0.83 -9.69
N CYS A 200 -0.46 0.17 -8.81
CA CYS A 200 0.14 0.08 -7.47
C CYS A 200 -0.93 0.06 -6.36
N ALA A 201 -1.99 -0.71 -6.57
CA ALA A 201 -3.14 -0.85 -5.67
C ALA A 201 -3.88 0.44 -5.28
N GLY A 202 -3.65 1.57 -5.97
CA GLY A 202 -4.23 2.87 -5.61
C GLY A 202 -3.31 3.74 -4.73
N LEU A 203 -2.09 3.27 -4.42
CA LEU A 203 -1.21 3.95 -3.48
C LEU A 203 -0.70 5.28 -4.03
N ILE A 204 -0.39 5.33 -5.34
CA ILE A 204 0.13 6.55 -5.97
C ILE A 204 -0.99 7.54 -6.16
N LEU A 205 -2.18 7.09 -6.59
CA LEU A 205 -3.38 7.93 -6.61
C LEU A 205 -3.62 8.55 -5.24
N GLY A 206 -3.60 7.74 -4.17
CA GLY A 206 -3.82 8.24 -2.82
C GLY A 206 -2.77 9.27 -2.40
N ALA A 207 -1.50 9.05 -2.74
CA ALA A 207 -0.43 10.01 -2.47
C ALA A 207 -0.59 11.33 -3.24
N VAL A 208 -1.05 11.26 -4.49
CA VAL A 208 -1.38 12.45 -5.30
C VAL A 208 -2.57 13.19 -4.71
N MET A 209 -3.65 12.48 -4.35
CA MET A 209 -4.83 13.05 -3.69
C MET A 209 -4.48 13.74 -2.36
N GLU A 210 -3.62 13.12 -1.53
CA GLU A 210 -3.15 13.71 -0.27
C GLU A 210 -2.45 15.05 -0.50
N ARG A 211 -1.61 15.14 -1.53
CA ARG A 211 -0.84 16.34 -1.89
C ARG A 211 -1.67 17.43 -2.57
N MET A 212 -2.73 17.05 -3.28
CA MET A 212 -3.65 17.97 -3.94
C MET A 212 -4.76 18.47 -3.03
N GLY A 213 -5.09 17.74 -1.96
CA GLY A 213 -5.99 18.21 -0.90
C GLY A 213 -7.43 18.48 -1.37
N GLY A 214 -7.88 17.83 -2.45
CA GLY A 214 -9.22 18.04 -3.02
C GLY A 214 -9.31 19.23 -4.00
N TYR A 215 -8.20 19.87 -4.36
CA TYR A 215 -8.16 20.98 -5.32
C TYR A 215 -7.52 20.55 -6.65
N GLY A 216 -8.14 20.94 -7.76
CA GLY A 216 -7.69 20.58 -9.11
C GLY A 216 -8.45 19.35 -9.63
N THR A 217 -7.82 18.58 -10.52
CA THR A 217 -8.46 17.43 -11.19
C THR A 217 -7.46 16.29 -11.33
N ILE A 218 -7.88 15.04 -11.10
CA ILE A 218 -7.05 13.86 -11.35
C ILE A 218 -7.78 12.96 -12.34
N ILE A 219 -7.10 12.57 -13.41
CA ILE A 219 -7.59 11.60 -14.39
C ILE A 219 -6.77 10.31 -14.25
N GLN A 220 -7.40 9.28 -13.72
CA GLN A 220 -6.80 7.96 -13.54
C GLN A 220 -7.00 7.09 -14.78
N MET A 221 -5.91 6.78 -15.47
CA MET A 221 -5.90 5.78 -16.53
C MET A 221 -5.92 4.38 -15.91
N TYR A 222 -6.78 3.48 -16.38
CA TYR A 222 -6.88 2.13 -15.85
C TYR A 222 -6.90 1.04 -16.94
N PRO A 223 -6.26 -0.12 -16.71
CA PRO A 223 -6.42 -1.30 -17.54
C PRO A 223 -7.65 -2.13 -17.09
N GLY A 224 -8.13 -3.04 -17.95
CA GLY A 224 -9.19 -3.99 -17.58
C GLY A 224 -10.56 -3.33 -17.33
N GLY A 225 -11.33 -3.90 -16.40
CA GLY A 225 -12.71 -3.48 -16.11
C GLY A 225 -12.85 -2.21 -15.25
N GLY A 226 -11.79 -1.83 -14.52
CA GLY A 226 -11.84 -0.66 -13.63
C GLY A 226 -10.54 -0.39 -12.88
N PRO A 227 -10.41 0.79 -12.25
CA PRO A 227 -9.24 1.14 -11.46
C PRO A 227 -9.20 0.42 -10.11
N VAL A 228 -8.01 -0.03 -9.69
CA VAL A 228 -7.79 -0.57 -8.33
C VAL A 228 -7.51 0.58 -7.36
N ARG A 229 -8.30 0.68 -6.28
CA ARG A 229 -8.20 1.75 -5.27
C ARG A 229 -8.12 1.25 -3.82
N ALA A 230 -7.73 -0.01 -3.60
CA ALA A 230 -7.68 -0.62 -2.27
C ALA A 230 -6.79 0.18 -1.27
N ALA A 231 -5.61 0.61 -1.70
CA ALA A 231 -4.71 1.44 -0.91
C ALA A 231 -5.27 2.87 -0.74
N THR A 232 -5.93 3.42 -1.76
CA THR A 232 -6.56 4.74 -1.72
C THR A 232 -7.62 4.79 -0.61
N SER A 233 -8.43 3.74 -0.47
CA SER A 233 -9.44 3.65 0.59
C SER A 233 -8.83 3.70 1.99
N CYS A 234 -7.59 3.20 2.18
CA CYS A 234 -6.90 3.27 3.46
C CYS A 234 -6.52 4.69 3.90
N PHE A 235 -6.51 5.69 3.00
CA PHE A 235 -6.24 7.08 3.38
C PHE A 235 -7.41 7.73 4.14
N GLY A 236 -8.65 7.24 3.95
CA GLY A 236 -9.84 7.83 4.56
C GLY A 236 -10.11 9.26 4.09
N PHE A 237 -9.99 9.52 2.78
CA PHE A 237 -10.27 10.84 2.22
C PHE A 237 -11.75 11.21 2.36
N PRO A 238 -12.09 12.50 2.55
CA PRO A 238 -13.46 12.97 2.48
C PRO A 238 -14.07 12.74 1.08
N GLU A 239 -15.38 12.52 1.01
CA GLU A 239 -16.10 12.32 -0.26
C GLU A 239 -15.84 13.43 -1.29
N SER A 240 -15.69 14.68 -0.81
CA SER A 240 -15.36 15.83 -1.65
C SER A 240 -14.13 15.65 -2.54
N PHE A 241 -13.15 14.83 -2.13
CA PHE A 241 -11.93 14.59 -2.92
C PHE A 241 -12.22 13.74 -4.17
N PHE A 242 -13.31 12.98 -4.17
CA PHE A 242 -13.71 12.12 -5.29
C PHE A 242 -14.54 12.88 -6.34
N ASN A 243 -15.03 14.08 -6.01
CA ASN A 243 -15.75 14.92 -6.98
C ASN A 243 -14.86 15.37 -8.14
N SER A 244 -13.55 15.50 -7.90
CA SER A 244 -12.55 15.88 -8.89
C SER A 244 -11.71 14.71 -9.42
N LEU A 245 -12.14 13.48 -9.13
CA LEU A 245 -11.49 12.25 -9.57
C LEU A 245 -12.24 11.66 -10.75
N TYR A 246 -11.53 11.57 -11.87
CA TYR A 246 -12.01 11.04 -13.13
C TYR A 246 -11.24 9.78 -13.48
N GLU A 247 -11.83 8.94 -14.32
CA GLU A 247 -11.24 7.66 -14.73
C GLU A 247 -11.47 7.40 -16.21
N PHE A 248 -10.44 6.87 -16.89
CA PHE A 248 -10.49 6.59 -18.32
C PHE A 248 -9.83 5.25 -18.66
N PRO A 249 -10.48 4.38 -19.45
CA PRO A 249 -9.94 3.09 -19.82
C PRO A 249 -8.79 3.24 -20.80
N LEU A 250 -7.64 2.64 -20.46
CA LEU A 250 -6.42 2.70 -21.26
C LEU A 250 -6.63 2.13 -22.68
N SER A 251 -7.52 1.14 -22.83
CA SER A 251 -7.86 0.53 -24.12
C SER A 251 -8.50 1.48 -25.13
N LYS A 252 -9.03 2.63 -24.68
CA LYS A 252 -9.68 3.64 -25.53
C LYS A 252 -8.80 4.84 -25.84
N VAL A 253 -7.58 4.90 -25.29
CA VAL A 253 -6.66 6.04 -25.47
C VAL A 253 -6.33 6.27 -26.95
N ASN A 254 -6.03 5.21 -27.71
CA ASN A 254 -5.74 5.37 -29.14
C ASN A 254 -6.93 5.91 -29.93
N SER A 255 -8.15 5.42 -29.65
CA SER A 255 -9.37 5.94 -30.28
C SER A 255 -9.61 7.41 -29.94
N LEU A 256 -9.28 7.83 -28.72
CA LEU A 256 -9.37 9.22 -28.29
C LEU A 256 -8.35 10.10 -29.02
N ILE A 257 -7.10 9.65 -29.13
CA ILE A 257 -6.05 10.36 -29.87
C ILE A 257 -6.41 10.50 -31.36
N SER A 258 -7.01 9.48 -31.96
CA SER A 258 -7.42 9.50 -33.37
C SER A 258 -8.77 10.18 -33.63
N GLY A 259 -9.48 10.66 -32.61
CA GLY A 259 -10.80 11.29 -32.75
C GLY A 259 -11.94 10.34 -33.14
N THR A 260 -11.76 9.03 -32.97
CA THR A 260 -12.75 7.98 -33.28
C THR A 260 -13.39 7.38 -32.03
N PHE A 261 -13.24 8.05 -30.89
CA PHE A 261 -13.76 7.59 -29.61
C PHE A 261 -15.29 7.51 -29.63
N SER A 262 -15.82 6.33 -29.28
CA SER A 262 -17.25 6.11 -29.05
C SER A 262 -17.49 5.52 -27.67
N SER A 263 -18.48 6.08 -27.00
CA SER A 263 -18.90 5.72 -25.65
C SER A 263 -19.74 4.43 -25.58
N GLU A 264 -20.08 3.81 -26.72
CA GLU A 264 -21.01 2.67 -26.80
C GLU A 264 -20.35 1.31 -26.52
N THR A 265 -19.03 1.21 -26.68
CA THR A 265 -18.28 -0.05 -26.54
C THR A 265 -17.57 -0.14 -25.20
N LEU A 266 -18.33 -0.19 -24.10
CA LEU A 266 -17.80 -0.57 -22.79
C LEU A 266 -17.88 -2.10 -22.61
N PRO A 267 -16.82 -2.77 -22.15
CA PRO A 267 -16.92 -4.16 -21.71
C PRO A 267 -17.92 -4.28 -20.56
N SER A 268 -18.84 -5.24 -20.64
CA SER A 268 -19.61 -5.68 -19.47
C SER A 268 -18.66 -6.29 -18.44
N GLU A 269 -18.88 -5.99 -17.16
CA GLU A 269 -18.17 -6.61 -16.02
C GLU A 269 -18.13 -8.15 -16.17
N PRO A 270 -17.06 -8.84 -15.75
CA PRO A 270 -17.14 -10.26 -15.46
C PRO A 270 -18.11 -10.48 -14.27
N GLU A 271 -18.86 -11.57 -14.30
CA GLU A 271 -19.76 -11.96 -13.22
C GLU A 271 -18.95 -12.24 -11.94
N ASP A 272 -19.17 -11.45 -10.89
CA ASP A 272 -18.75 -11.79 -9.53
C ASP A 272 -19.60 -12.97 -9.03
N ASN A 273 -19.24 -14.17 -9.48
CA ASN A 273 -19.55 -15.43 -8.82
C ASN A 273 -18.24 -16.18 -8.61
N VAL A 274 -17.34 -15.58 -7.82
CA VAL A 274 -16.25 -16.31 -7.19
C VAL A 274 -16.53 -16.25 -5.69
N PRO A 275 -16.76 -17.39 -5.01
CA PRO A 275 -16.85 -17.39 -3.56
C PRO A 275 -15.56 -16.77 -3.02
N VAL A 276 -15.69 -15.89 -2.04
CA VAL A 276 -14.57 -15.36 -1.28
C VAL A 276 -13.90 -16.55 -0.60
N GLU A 277 -12.87 -17.11 -1.23
CA GLU A 277 -11.92 -17.95 -0.55
C GLU A 277 -11.17 -17.03 0.43
N GLU A 278 -11.53 -17.18 1.71
CA GLU A 278 -10.65 -16.76 2.78
C GLU A 278 -9.32 -17.49 2.60
N GLU A 279 -8.33 -16.82 2.00
CA GLU A 279 -6.95 -17.28 1.96
C GLU A 279 -6.40 -17.32 3.39
N SER A 280 -6.66 -18.46 4.03
CA SER A 280 -5.90 -19.00 5.14
C SER A 280 -4.46 -19.19 4.69
N ASN A 281 -3.55 -18.41 5.25
CA ASN A 281 -2.11 -18.58 5.10
C ASN A 281 -1.69 -20.02 5.45
N GLY A 282 -1.44 -20.83 4.43
CA GLY A 282 -0.86 -22.16 4.53
C GLY A 282 0.62 -22.10 4.91
N SER A 283 0.96 -22.85 5.96
CA SER A 283 2.31 -23.32 6.27
C SER A 283 2.59 -24.54 5.40
N LEU A 284 3.71 -24.55 4.68
CA LEU A 284 4.30 -25.77 4.13
C LEU A 284 5.11 -26.45 5.23
N ASP A 285 4.87 -27.73 5.48
CA ASP A 285 5.94 -28.65 5.84
C ASP A 285 5.68 -30.03 5.22
N GLU A 286 6.76 -30.62 4.75
CA GLU A 286 6.86 -31.72 3.79
C GLU A 286 6.57 -33.11 4.35
N LYS A 287 6.29 -34.05 3.42
CA LYS A 287 6.66 -35.49 3.33
C LYS A 287 5.43 -36.40 3.11
N GLN A 288 5.42 -37.41 2.23
CA GLN A 288 6.35 -37.94 1.22
C GLN A 288 5.60 -39.10 0.53
N THR A 289 5.80 -39.30 -0.79
CA THR A 289 5.78 -40.61 -1.52
C THR A 289 4.48 -41.46 -1.54
N LEU A 290 4.08 -42.21 -2.57
CA LEU A 290 4.37 -42.39 -4.01
C LEU A 290 3.38 -43.50 -4.46
N VAL A 291 3.07 -43.57 -5.77
CA VAL A 291 2.65 -44.78 -6.56
C VAL A 291 1.14 -45.07 -6.79
N GLN A 292 0.75 -44.79 -8.05
CA GLN A 292 0.04 -45.58 -9.10
C GLN A 292 -1.28 -46.32 -8.79
N GLU A 293 -2.32 -46.06 -9.60
CA GLU A 293 -2.90 -46.93 -10.69
C GLU A 293 -3.70 -48.10 -10.08
N THR A 294 -4.89 -48.53 -10.51
CA THR A 294 -5.73 -48.39 -11.71
C THR A 294 -7.11 -48.99 -11.36
N GLU A 295 -8.14 -48.54 -12.07
CA GLU A 295 -9.31 -49.29 -12.59
C GLU A 295 -10.23 -50.19 -11.71
N GLU A 296 -11.51 -49.78 -11.74
CA GLU A 296 -12.73 -50.53 -12.13
C GLU A 296 -13.42 -51.59 -11.23
N GLU A 297 -14.70 -51.23 -10.99
CA GLU A 297 -15.95 -52.00 -11.09
C GLU A 297 -16.52 -52.87 -9.94
N SER A 298 -17.84 -52.66 -9.73
CA SER A 298 -18.89 -53.64 -9.40
C SER A 298 -18.92 -54.17 -7.94
N SER A 299 -20.03 -54.37 -7.22
CA SER A 299 -21.49 -54.40 -7.46
C SER A 299 -22.24 -54.49 -6.11
N THR A 300 -23.48 -53.99 -6.10
CA THR A 300 -24.71 -54.48 -5.42
C THR A 300 -24.69 -54.91 -3.94
N GLU A 301 -25.60 -54.35 -3.12
CA GLU A 301 -26.92 -54.97 -2.85
C GLU A 301 -27.82 -54.07 -1.97
N ALA A 302 -29.12 -54.20 -2.19
CA ALA A 302 -30.22 -53.43 -1.62
C ALA A 302 -30.85 -54.14 -0.41
N VAL A 303 -31.51 -53.40 0.50
CA VAL A 303 -32.79 -53.82 1.12
C VAL A 303 -33.66 -52.59 1.46
N MET A 304 -34.94 -52.71 1.11
CA MET A 304 -36.13 -51.86 1.31
C MET A 304 -36.51 -51.68 2.82
N GLU A 305 -37.32 -50.72 3.26
CA GLU A 305 -38.79 -50.69 3.15
C GLU A 305 -39.41 -49.35 3.61
N SER A 306 -40.66 -49.18 3.19
CA SER A 306 -41.55 -48.01 3.10
C SER A 306 -42.44 -47.75 4.33
N ASN A 307 -43.03 -46.54 4.44
CA ASN A 307 -44.48 -46.31 4.32
C ASN A 307 -44.91 -44.84 4.51
N GLU A 308 -45.86 -44.44 3.66
CA GLU A 308 -46.65 -43.20 3.59
C GLU A 308 -47.67 -43.13 4.76
N THR A 309 -48.20 -42.02 5.26
CA THR A 309 -49.21 -41.11 4.66
C THR A 309 -49.59 -40.07 5.72
N GLU A 310 -49.70 -38.78 5.36
CA GLU A 310 -50.61 -37.79 5.96
C GLU A 310 -50.49 -36.47 5.16
N GLU A 311 -51.08 -36.44 3.97
CA GLU A 311 -51.31 -35.25 3.17
C GLU A 311 -52.81 -34.99 3.15
N GLN A 312 -53.26 -33.84 3.68
CA GLN A 312 -54.39 -33.02 3.21
C GLN A 312 -54.84 -32.07 4.32
N GLU A 313 -54.05 -31.02 4.55
CA GLU A 313 -54.53 -29.75 5.13
C GLU A 313 -53.47 -28.62 5.00
N GLN A 314 -52.24 -28.92 4.56
CA GLN A 314 -51.15 -27.94 4.38
C GLN A 314 -51.05 -27.31 2.96
N GLU A 315 -51.71 -27.85 1.93
CA GLU A 315 -51.49 -27.43 0.53
C GLU A 315 -52.04 -26.05 0.14
N THR A 316 -52.92 -25.42 0.94
CA THR A 316 -53.51 -24.12 0.57
C THR A 316 -52.78 -22.90 1.16
N MET A 317 -51.92 -23.08 2.17
CA MET A 317 -51.08 -22.00 2.70
C MET A 317 -49.70 -21.94 2.04
N ASP A 318 -49.19 -23.07 1.53
CA ASP A 318 -47.84 -23.19 0.96
C ASP A 318 -47.72 -22.52 -0.44
N LEU A 319 -48.78 -22.59 -1.26
CA LEU A 319 -48.81 -21.97 -2.60
C LEU A 319 -48.78 -20.42 -2.57
N THR A 320 -49.25 -19.81 -1.47
CA THR A 320 -49.26 -18.34 -1.34
C THR A 320 -47.95 -17.73 -0.85
N GLU A 321 -47.15 -18.48 -0.09
CA GLU A 321 -45.82 -18.03 0.36
C GLU A 321 -44.78 -18.20 -0.76
N ASP A 322 -44.84 -19.28 -1.53
CA ASP A 322 -43.95 -19.52 -2.66
C ASP A 322 -44.16 -18.54 -3.82
N ALA A 323 -45.41 -18.13 -4.07
CA ALA A 323 -45.73 -17.09 -5.06
C ALA A 323 -45.21 -15.71 -4.62
N LYS A 324 -45.36 -15.35 -3.33
CA LYS A 324 -44.82 -14.11 -2.77
C LYS A 324 -43.28 -14.09 -2.72
N TYR A 325 -42.64 -15.23 -2.46
CA TYR A 325 -41.19 -15.39 -2.51
C TYR A 325 -40.65 -15.25 -3.94
N LYS A 326 -41.30 -15.86 -4.95
CA LYS A 326 -40.91 -15.70 -6.35
C LYS A 326 -41.11 -14.26 -6.85
N GLU A 327 -42.22 -13.61 -6.49
CA GLU A 327 -42.52 -12.25 -6.91
C GLU A 327 -41.59 -11.21 -6.24
N SER A 328 -41.20 -11.41 -4.98
CA SER A 328 -40.21 -10.56 -4.29
C SER A 328 -38.79 -10.75 -4.83
N LYS A 329 -38.40 -11.98 -5.20
CA LYS A 329 -37.11 -12.28 -5.85
C LYS A 329 -37.04 -11.69 -7.27
N GLU A 330 -38.14 -11.74 -8.02
CA GLU A 330 -38.25 -11.08 -9.33
C GLU A 330 -38.24 -9.55 -9.24
N LYS A 331 -38.89 -8.97 -8.23
CA LYS A 331 -38.84 -7.52 -7.95
C LYS A 331 -37.42 -7.08 -7.58
N GLY A 332 -36.73 -7.82 -6.71
CA GLY A 332 -35.32 -7.58 -6.37
C GLY A 332 -34.38 -7.70 -7.57
N ASN A 333 -34.57 -8.70 -8.44
CA ASN A 333 -33.81 -8.83 -9.69
C ASN A 333 -34.06 -7.68 -10.67
N LYS A 334 -35.32 -7.24 -10.83
CA LYS A 334 -35.67 -6.07 -11.67
C LYS A 334 -35.05 -4.78 -11.11
N GLU A 335 -35.02 -4.61 -9.79
CA GLU A 335 -34.40 -3.46 -9.13
C GLU A 335 -32.87 -3.48 -9.29
N ASN A 336 -32.23 -4.64 -9.12
CA ASN A 336 -30.79 -4.82 -9.38
C ASN A 336 -30.41 -4.54 -10.84
N ILE A 337 -31.22 -4.97 -11.81
CA ILE A 337 -31.00 -4.67 -13.24
C ILE A 337 -31.11 -3.16 -13.49
N ARG A 338 -32.13 -2.50 -12.92
CA ARG A 338 -32.30 -1.04 -13.04
C ARG A 338 -31.12 -0.29 -12.40
N GLU A 339 -30.67 -0.71 -11.23
CA GLU A 339 -29.53 -0.10 -10.56
C GLU A 339 -28.24 -0.29 -11.38
N LYS A 340 -28.03 -1.48 -11.96
CA LYS A 340 -26.91 -1.78 -12.86
C LYS A 340 -26.94 -0.88 -14.09
N GLN A 341 -28.09 -0.71 -14.73
CA GLN A 341 -28.26 0.22 -15.86
C GLN A 341 -27.99 1.68 -15.46
N ARG A 342 -28.49 2.12 -14.29
CA ARG A 342 -28.23 3.47 -13.77
C ARG A 342 -26.73 3.71 -13.53
N LYS A 343 -26.04 2.76 -12.87
CA LYS A 343 -24.59 2.80 -12.66
C LYS A 343 -23.83 2.82 -13.98
N GLN A 344 -24.26 2.04 -14.97
CA GLN A 344 -23.65 2.01 -16.29
C GLN A 344 -23.83 3.34 -17.04
N GLN A 345 -25.03 3.94 -17.00
CA GLN A 345 -25.28 5.24 -17.61
C GLN A 345 -24.48 6.36 -16.93
N GLU A 346 -24.37 6.34 -15.60
CA GLU A 346 -23.56 7.29 -14.85
C GLU A 346 -22.07 7.17 -15.18
N ARG A 347 -21.55 5.94 -15.24
CA ARG A 347 -20.18 5.66 -15.70
C ARG A 347 -19.95 6.15 -17.12
N ARG A 348 -20.91 5.89 -18.03
CA ARG A 348 -20.86 6.35 -19.42
C ARG A 348 -20.81 7.87 -19.51
N ARG A 349 -21.63 8.58 -18.73
CA ARG A 349 -21.62 10.05 -18.66
C ARG A 349 -20.27 10.58 -18.17
N LYS A 350 -19.75 10.04 -17.06
CA LYS A 350 -18.43 10.44 -16.52
C LYS A 350 -17.30 10.14 -17.49
N LEU A 351 -17.40 9.06 -18.27
CA LEU A 351 -16.41 8.71 -19.27
C LEU A 351 -16.35 9.75 -20.40
N VAL A 352 -17.49 10.21 -20.90
CA VAL A 352 -17.56 11.27 -21.92
C VAL A 352 -17.00 12.59 -21.39
N GLU A 353 -17.34 12.95 -20.15
CA GLU A 353 -16.77 14.12 -19.48
C GLU A 353 -15.24 14.01 -19.35
N THR A 354 -14.74 12.83 -18.95
CA THR A 354 -13.31 12.57 -18.83
C THR A 354 -12.60 12.64 -20.20
N ALA A 355 -13.25 12.14 -21.25
CA ALA A 355 -12.75 12.20 -22.62
C ALA A 355 -12.57 13.67 -23.06
N ALA A 356 -13.58 14.51 -22.83
CA ALA A 356 -13.52 15.94 -23.13
C ALA A 356 -12.36 16.63 -22.38
N LEU A 357 -12.18 16.32 -21.09
CA LEU A 357 -11.08 16.86 -20.28
C LEU A 357 -9.69 16.46 -20.81
N LEU A 358 -9.56 15.27 -21.40
CA LEU A 358 -8.32 14.80 -22.03
C LEU A 358 -8.10 15.44 -23.40
N GLU A 359 -9.17 15.64 -24.20
CA GLU A 359 -9.12 16.29 -25.51
C GLU A 359 -8.64 17.75 -25.44
N GLU A 360 -8.77 18.42 -24.28
CA GLU A 360 -8.19 19.74 -24.04
C GLU A 360 -6.66 19.76 -24.11
N LYS A 361 -5.98 18.60 -23.97
CA LYS A 361 -4.52 18.44 -24.03
C LYS A 361 -3.72 19.42 -23.16
N ASN A 362 -4.29 19.80 -22.02
CA ASN A 362 -3.79 20.84 -21.13
C ASN A 362 -3.44 20.33 -19.71
N ALA A 363 -3.16 19.04 -19.54
CA ALA A 363 -2.80 18.51 -18.22
C ALA A 363 -1.49 19.11 -17.70
N ASP A 364 -1.43 19.34 -16.39
CA ASP A 364 -0.29 19.93 -15.68
C ASP A 364 0.81 18.92 -15.32
N GLY A 365 0.59 17.64 -15.58
CA GLY A 365 1.64 16.64 -15.45
C GLY A 365 1.14 15.21 -15.62
N LEU A 366 2.08 14.30 -15.73
CA LEU A 366 1.83 12.87 -15.93
C LEU A 366 2.68 12.03 -14.97
N ILE A 367 2.01 11.12 -14.23
CA ILE A 367 2.66 10.12 -13.40
C ILE A 367 2.34 8.73 -13.94
N VAL A 368 3.37 7.92 -14.21
CA VAL A 368 3.23 6.54 -14.67
C VAL A 368 3.97 5.60 -13.73
N ALA A 369 3.29 4.58 -13.22
CA ALA A 369 3.90 3.55 -12.40
C ALA A 369 3.06 2.27 -12.43
N SER A 370 3.44 1.34 -13.29
CA SER A 370 2.67 0.13 -13.51
C SER A 370 3.57 -1.08 -13.74
N ARG A 371 2.94 -2.26 -13.77
CA ARG A 371 3.57 -3.52 -14.20
C ARG A 371 3.77 -3.64 -15.72
N PHE A 372 3.25 -2.70 -16.50
CA PHE A 372 3.36 -2.71 -17.96
C PHE A 372 4.65 -2.03 -18.43
N HIS A 373 5.02 -2.30 -19.68
CA HIS A 373 6.14 -1.61 -20.31
C HIS A 373 5.89 -0.10 -20.39
N PRO A 374 6.80 0.76 -19.89
CA PRO A 374 6.55 2.20 -19.76
C PRO A 374 6.57 2.97 -21.08
N THR A 375 7.38 2.54 -22.06
CA THR A 375 7.57 3.25 -23.35
C THR A 375 6.24 3.56 -24.07
N PRO A 376 5.39 2.58 -24.42
CA PRO A 376 4.16 2.86 -25.17
C PRO A 376 3.17 3.72 -24.38
N LEU A 377 3.09 3.54 -23.06
CA LEU A 377 2.26 4.35 -22.18
C LEU A 377 2.70 5.81 -22.25
N LEU A 378 3.99 6.07 -22.11
CA LEU A 378 4.50 7.43 -22.07
C LEU A 378 4.33 8.14 -23.42
N LEU A 379 4.66 7.48 -24.53
CA LEU A 379 4.54 8.07 -25.87
C LEU A 379 3.11 8.49 -26.21
N SER A 380 2.12 7.71 -25.77
CA SER A 380 0.70 7.98 -26.02
C SER A 380 0.14 9.02 -25.04
N LEU A 381 0.42 8.86 -23.74
CA LEU A 381 -0.18 9.71 -22.70
C LEU A 381 0.42 11.12 -22.63
N LEU A 382 1.64 11.32 -23.13
CA LEU A 382 2.25 12.67 -23.21
C LEU A 382 1.49 13.60 -24.16
N GLU A 383 0.67 13.10 -25.08
CA GLU A 383 -0.13 13.95 -25.96
C GLU A 383 -1.21 14.76 -25.23
N PHE A 384 -1.60 14.33 -24.03
CA PHE A 384 -2.59 15.02 -23.22
C PHE A 384 -1.99 16.06 -22.26
N VAL A 385 -0.65 16.18 -22.23
CA VAL A 385 0.08 17.03 -21.29
C VAL A 385 0.46 18.35 -21.96
N ALA A 386 0.17 19.46 -21.29
CA ALA A 386 0.53 20.80 -21.79
C ALA A 386 2.05 20.96 -21.89
N PRO A 387 2.56 21.89 -22.72
CA PRO A 387 3.97 22.28 -22.70
C PRO A 387 4.41 22.86 -21.35
N SER A 388 5.71 22.75 -21.05
CA SER A 388 6.33 23.20 -19.79
C SER A 388 5.72 22.55 -18.56
N ARG A 389 5.41 21.25 -18.63
CA ARG A 389 4.87 20.46 -17.53
C ARG A 389 5.72 19.22 -17.24
N PRO A 390 5.87 18.83 -15.96
CA PRO A 390 6.67 17.67 -15.61
C PRO A 390 5.95 16.37 -15.91
N PHE A 391 6.72 15.35 -16.25
CA PHE A 391 6.28 13.97 -16.20
C PHE A 391 7.28 13.11 -15.42
N VAL A 392 6.77 12.06 -14.77
CA VAL A 392 7.59 11.10 -14.04
C VAL A 392 7.10 9.69 -14.31
N VAL A 393 8.04 8.82 -14.68
CA VAL A 393 7.79 7.41 -14.96
C VAL A 393 8.63 6.57 -14.02
N TYR A 394 7.96 5.68 -13.31
CA TYR A 394 8.57 4.66 -12.48
C TYR A 394 8.68 3.34 -13.23
N CYS A 395 9.79 2.64 -13.03
CA CYS A 395 9.92 1.23 -13.37
C CYS A 395 10.76 0.51 -12.32
N GLN A 396 10.41 -0.75 -12.02
CA GLN A 396 11.21 -1.59 -11.15
C GLN A 396 12.60 -1.86 -11.75
N TYR A 397 12.69 -1.89 -13.09
CA TYR A 397 13.89 -2.23 -13.86
C TYR A 397 14.41 -1.01 -14.62
N LYS A 398 15.72 -0.98 -14.88
CA LYS A 398 16.39 0.19 -15.49
C LYS A 398 16.27 0.17 -17.02
N GLU A 399 16.34 -1.02 -17.59
CA GLU A 399 16.42 -1.29 -19.02
C GLU A 399 15.21 -0.73 -19.79
N PRO A 400 13.95 -0.90 -19.33
CA PRO A 400 12.79 -0.31 -19.99
C PRO A 400 12.83 1.23 -20.01
N LEU A 401 13.44 1.85 -19.00
CA LEU A 401 13.58 3.31 -18.94
C LEU A 401 14.70 3.82 -19.85
N LEU A 402 15.74 3.02 -20.12
CA LEU A 402 16.76 3.35 -21.10
C LEU A 402 16.18 3.36 -22.52
N GLU A 403 15.36 2.37 -22.85
CA GLU A 403 14.62 2.36 -24.12
C GLU A 403 13.69 3.57 -24.21
N CYS A 404 12.92 3.83 -23.15
CA CYS A 404 12.00 4.96 -23.09
C CYS A 404 12.74 6.30 -23.26
N TYR A 405 13.91 6.47 -22.63
CA TYR A 405 14.75 7.65 -22.80
C TYR A 405 15.14 7.88 -24.27
N THR A 406 15.58 6.83 -24.97
CA THR A 406 15.95 6.92 -26.39
C THR A 406 14.74 7.25 -27.25
N LYS A 407 13.60 6.59 -27.02
CA LYS A 407 12.36 6.85 -27.78
C LYS A 407 11.78 8.25 -27.57
N LEU A 408 11.90 8.79 -26.36
CA LEU A 408 11.56 10.18 -26.09
C LEU A 408 12.46 11.17 -26.83
N ARG A 409 13.76 10.86 -26.92
CA ARG A 409 14.72 11.68 -27.68
C ARG A 409 14.41 11.66 -29.18
N GLU A 410 14.03 10.50 -29.72
CA GLU A 410 13.59 10.35 -31.12
C GLU A 410 12.30 11.12 -31.40
N ARG A 411 11.29 11.00 -30.53
CA ARG A 411 10.00 11.70 -30.66
C ARG A 411 10.12 13.22 -30.53
N GLY A 412 11.03 13.69 -29.67
CA GLY A 412 11.12 15.09 -29.28
C GLY A 412 9.94 15.55 -28.39
N GLY A 413 9.83 16.87 -28.20
CA GLY A 413 8.80 17.46 -27.34
C GLY A 413 9.05 17.32 -25.84
N VAL A 414 10.28 16.96 -25.45
CA VAL A 414 10.70 16.87 -24.05
C VAL A 414 12.12 17.41 -23.85
N ILE A 415 12.40 17.94 -22.66
CA ILE A 415 13.71 18.46 -22.26
C ILE A 415 14.03 18.01 -20.82
N ASN A 416 15.30 18.16 -20.42
CA ASN A 416 15.80 17.83 -19.08
C ASN A 416 15.51 16.38 -18.66
N LEU A 417 15.62 15.45 -19.62
CA LEU A 417 15.46 14.03 -19.35
C LEU A 417 16.50 13.56 -18.33
N LYS A 418 16.02 13.00 -17.22
CA LYS A 418 16.83 12.50 -16.13
C LYS A 418 16.38 11.10 -15.73
N LEU A 419 17.26 10.13 -15.92
CA LEU A 419 17.17 8.80 -15.33
C LEU A 419 17.85 8.83 -13.95
N SER A 420 17.17 8.39 -12.91
CA SER A 420 17.65 8.46 -11.53
C SER A 420 17.20 7.28 -10.68
N GLU A 421 17.93 7.06 -9.60
CA GLU A 421 17.67 6.06 -8.57
C GLU A 421 17.98 6.71 -7.21
N THR A 422 17.26 6.33 -6.17
CA THR A 422 17.56 6.75 -4.79
C THR A 422 17.96 5.57 -3.94
N TRP A 423 18.94 5.79 -3.06
CA TRP A 423 19.35 4.82 -2.05
C TRP A 423 18.99 5.37 -0.67
N LEU A 424 18.45 4.50 0.18
CA LEU A 424 18.01 4.86 1.51
C LEU A 424 18.80 4.07 2.55
N ARG A 425 19.37 4.81 3.52
CA ARG A 425 20.12 4.22 4.64
C ARG A 425 19.53 4.67 5.96
N ASN A 426 19.01 3.71 6.72
CA ASN A 426 18.47 3.95 8.06
C ASN A 426 19.60 3.83 9.11
N TYR A 427 19.53 4.62 10.18
CA TYR A 427 20.52 4.62 11.26
C TYR A 427 19.90 4.18 12.59
N GLN A 428 20.71 3.53 13.41
CA GLN A 428 20.51 3.48 14.85
C GLN A 428 21.27 4.65 15.46
N VAL A 429 20.59 5.43 16.29
CA VAL A 429 21.18 6.56 17.02
C VAL A 429 20.89 6.35 18.49
N LEU A 430 21.89 5.88 19.22
CA LEU A 430 21.88 5.63 20.66
C LEU A 430 23.25 6.01 21.22
N PRO A 431 23.34 6.46 22.49
CA PRO A 431 24.62 6.73 23.15
C PRO A 431 25.57 5.53 23.00
N ASP A 432 26.78 5.80 22.52
CA ASP A 432 27.88 4.85 22.26
C ASP A 432 27.55 3.64 21.38
N ARG A 433 26.39 3.66 20.69
CA ARG A 433 25.85 2.54 19.89
C ARG A 433 25.27 3.02 18.55
N SER A 434 25.83 4.10 18.00
CA SER A 434 25.33 4.72 16.76
C SER A 434 26.01 4.12 15.53
N HIS A 435 25.21 3.58 14.61
CA HIS A 435 25.69 2.98 13.36
C HIS A 435 24.55 2.85 12.34
N PRO A 436 24.86 2.68 11.03
CA PRO A 436 23.85 2.31 10.04
C PRO A 436 23.18 0.97 10.39
N LYS A 437 21.88 0.83 10.11
CA LYS A 437 21.20 -0.46 10.17
C LYS A 437 21.71 -1.37 9.02
N LEU A 438 21.83 -2.67 9.29
CA LEU A 438 22.44 -3.66 8.39
C LEU A 438 21.72 -3.85 7.03
N MET A 439 20.40 -3.68 7.00
CA MET A 439 19.61 -3.83 5.78
C MET A 439 19.62 -2.53 4.98
N MET A 440 20.38 -2.53 3.89
CA MET A 440 20.27 -1.55 2.81
C MET A 440 19.54 -2.21 1.65
N SER A 441 18.48 -1.58 1.14
CA SER A 441 17.89 -2.01 -0.14
C SER A 441 18.41 -1.12 -1.27
N GLY A 442 18.92 -1.71 -2.34
CA GLY A 442 19.11 -1.00 -3.63
C GLY A 442 17.82 -0.95 -4.44
N GLY A 443 16.99 -2.01 -4.35
CA GLY A 443 15.76 -2.17 -5.14
C GLY A 443 14.57 -1.33 -4.69
N GLY A 444 14.69 0.00 -4.77
CA GLY A 444 13.56 0.94 -4.65
C GLY A 444 12.91 1.33 -5.98
N GLY A 445 13.47 0.81 -7.08
CA GLY A 445 13.13 1.11 -8.47
C GLY A 445 13.73 2.42 -8.99
N TYR A 446 13.49 2.67 -10.27
CA TYR A 446 14.13 3.74 -11.05
C TYR A 446 13.09 4.74 -11.53
N LEU A 447 13.52 6.00 -11.72
CA LEU A 447 12.69 7.09 -12.21
C LEU A 447 13.27 7.69 -13.48
N LEU A 448 12.45 7.80 -14.52
CA LEU A 448 12.67 8.67 -15.67
C LEU A 448 11.78 9.90 -15.53
N SER A 449 12.38 11.08 -15.55
CA SER A 449 11.66 12.35 -15.43
C SER A 449 12.09 13.34 -16.50
N GLY A 450 11.24 14.30 -16.81
CA GLY A 450 11.52 15.36 -17.76
C GLY A 450 10.41 16.42 -17.78
N ILE A 451 10.57 17.40 -18.65
CA ILE A 451 9.62 18.49 -18.86
C ILE A 451 9.16 18.47 -20.32
N THR A 452 7.87 18.57 -20.57
CA THR A 452 7.31 18.70 -21.92
C THR A 452 7.67 20.05 -22.53
N VAL A 453 7.89 20.09 -23.84
CA VAL A 453 8.10 21.34 -24.59
C VAL A 453 7.30 21.28 -25.89
N THR A 454 7.03 22.45 -26.48
CA THR A 454 6.41 22.53 -27.79
C THR A 454 7.28 21.83 -28.83
N ILE A 455 6.66 21.02 -29.68
CA ILE A 455 7.34 20.45 -30.84
C ILE A 455 7.31 21.52 -31.92
N GLU A 456 8.48 22.01 -32.33
CA GLU A 456 8.59 22.86 -33.51
C GLU A 456 8.20 22.03 -34.73
N LYS A 457 7.04 22.33 -35.32
CA LYS A 457 6.75 21.88 -36.68
C LYS A 457 7.62 22.73 -37.58
N VAL A 458 8.72 22.17 -38.07
CA VAL A 458 9.47 22.79 -39.16
C VAL A 458 8.50 22.92 -40.34
N GLN A 459 7.94 24.11 -40.55
CA GLN A 459 7.36 24.46 -41.82
C GLN A 459 8.51 24.39 -42.82
N SER A 460 8.43 23.42 -43.72
CA SER A 460 9.30 23.37 -44.88
C SER A 460 8.92 24.51 -45.82
N ASP A 461 9.28 25.74 -45.45
CA ASP A 461 9.37 26.84 -46.40
C ASP A 461 10.60 26.57 -47.25
N ALA A 462 10.37 25.84 -48.34
CA ALA A 462 11.29 25.74 -49.47
C ALA A 462 11.37 27.10 -50.19
N SER A 463 11.91 28.13 -49.52
CA SER A 463 12.30 29.40 -50.16
C SER A 463 13.23 30.25 -49.28
N SER A 464 14.42 29.74 -48.98
CA SER A 464 15.61 30.58 -48.71
C SER A 464 16.84 29.69 -48.49
N LEU A 465 17.42 29.20 -49.59
CA LEU A 465 18.78 28.68 -49.58
C LEU A 465 19.74 29.86 -49.70
N GLU A 466 20.34 30.29 -48.58
CA GLU A 466 21.65 30.92 -48.59
C GLU A 466 22.66 30.01 -47.88
N PRO A 467 23.83 29.71 -48.48
CA PRO A 467 24.79 28.79 -47.89
C PRO A 467 25.58 29.50 -46.79
N GLN A 468 25.24 29.27 -45.52
CA GLN A 468 26.12 29.63 -44.42
C GLN A 468 27.30 28.65 -44.37
N LYS A 469 28.50 29.23 -44.51
CA LYS A 469 29.79 28.56 -44.36
C LYS A 469 29.92 27.93 -42.97
N THR A 470 30.42 26.70 -42.94
CA THR A 470 30.89 25.98 -41.77
C THR A 470 32.07 26.71 -41.12
N GLU A 471 31.87 27.24 -39.91
CA GLU A 471 32.96 27.52 -38.97
C GLU A 471 32.93 26.47 -37.85
N GLU A 472 34.05 25.76 -37.69
CA GLU A 472 34.29 24.82 -36.59
C GLU A 472 34.31 25.54 -35.23
N PRO A 473 33.77 24.95 -34.15
CA PRO A 473 33.90 25.52 -32.82
C PRO A 473 35.30 25.24 -32.27
N THR A 474 36.04 26.31 -31.99
CA THR A 474 37.34 26.28 -31.31
C THR A 474 37.21 25.79 -29.86
N SER A 475 38.09 24.86 -29.47
CA SER A 475 38.16 24.28 -28.13
C SER A 475 38.71 25.30 -27.11
N LYS A 476 37.88 25.73 -26.16
CA LYS A 476 38.33 26.54 -25.02
C LYS A 476 39.04 25.66 -23.98
N LYS A 477 40.37 25.56 -24.05
CA LYS A 477 41.23 25.18 -22.92
C LYS A 477 41.10 26.24 -21.82
N ARG A 478 40.66 25.84 -20.61
CA ARG A 478 40.80 26.65 -19.38
C ARG A 478 42.28 26.67 -18.97
N LYS A 479 42.91 27.85 -18.95
CA LYS A 479 44.19 28.09 -18.26
C LYS A 479 43.96 28.04 -16.74
N LEU A 480 44.63 27.13 -16.05
CA LEU A 480 44.86 27.21 -14.62
C LEU A 480 45.90 28.31 -14.39
N GLN A 481 45.57 29.31 -13.56
CA GLN A 481 46.55 30.23 -13.02
C GLN A 481 47.23 29.52 -11.83
N GLU A 482 48.54 29.33 -11.93
CA GLU A 482 49.39 28.93 -10.81
C GLU A 482 49.44 30.09 -9.80
N LEU A 483 49.00 29.83 -8.57
CA LEU A 483 49.22 30.70 -7.42
C LEU A 483 50.57 30.32 -6.82
N HIS A 484 51.53 31.23 -6.92
CA HIS A 484 52.80 31.19 -6.18
C HIS A 484 52.53 31.34 -4.68
N CYS A 485 53.00 30.37 -3.89
CA CYS A 485 53.66 30.55 -2.60
C CYS A 485 54.77 29.51 -2.50
#